data_AF-A0A357A5W6-F1
#
_entry.id   AF-A0A357A5W6-F1
#
_cell.length_a   1.000
_cell.length_b   1.000
_cell.length_c   1.000
_cell.angle_alpha   90.00
_cell.angle_beta   90.00
_cell.angle_gamma   90.00
#
_symmetry.space_group_name_H-M   'P 1'
#
loop_
_entity.id
_entity.type
_entity.pdbx_description
1 polymer ?
#
loop_
_entity_poly.entity_id
_entity_poly.type
_entity_poly.pdbx_seq_one_letter_code
_entity_poly.pdbx_strand_id
1 'polypeptide(L)'
;METLLLKCGEIAYRDYLQRANNYIDRFSEEERKKLKWKPFDREKAIIATVVSVLKPGKTNQASISDNQWISSETAESVEDLQKLVSFLEDLLGLKKDDASS
;
A
#
# COMPACT_ATOMS: atom_id res chain seq x y z
N MET A 1 -2.23 1.30 -7.79
CA MET A 1 -2.67 0.72 -6.49
C MET A 1 -1.54 0.77 -5.47
N GLU A 2 -0.33 0.52 -5.92
CA GLU A 2 0.94 0.52 -5.20
C GLU A 2 1.20 1.84 -4.48
N THR A 3 0.99 2.97 -5.14
CA THR A 3 1.15 4.30 -4.54
C THR A 3 0.22 4.50 -3.33
N LEU A 4 -1.03 4.04 -3.40
CA LEU A 4 -1.97 4.10 -2.29
C LEU A 4 -1.51 3.21 -1.13
N LEU A 5 -1.08 1.98 -1.44
CA LEU A 5 -0.55 1.06 -0.43
C LEU A 5 0.71 1.59 0.26
N LEU A 6 1.59 2.29 -0.48
CA LEU A 6 2.75 2.94 0.12
C LEU A 6 2.32 4.04 1.10
N LYS A 7 1.35 4.90 0.72
CA LYS A 7 0.82 5.92 1.64
C LYS A 7 0.24 5.31 2.91
N CYS A 8 -0.51 4.21 2.80
CA CYS A 8 -1.02 3.53 3.99
C CYS A 8 0.11 2.88 4.80
N GLY A 9 1.11 2.30 4.14
CA GLY A 9 2.29 1.75 4.80
C GLY A 9 3.14 2.81 5.50
N GLU A 10 3.14 4.07 5.06
CA GLU A 10 3.84 5.17 5.73
C GLU A 10 3.26 5.49 7.11
N ILE A 11 2.00 5.12 7.32
CA ILE A 11 1.31 5.20 8.61
C ILE A 11 1.54 3.89 9.39
N ALA A 12 1.14 2.75 8.82
CA ALA A 12 1.11 1.47 9.54
C ALA A 12 2.49 0.83 9.76
N TYR A 13 3.45 1.09 8.88
CA TYR A 13 4.73 0.36 8.80
C TYR A 13 5.92 1.27 8.45
N ARG A 14 5.92 2.52 8.93
CA ARG A 14 6.92 3.56 8.60
C ARG A 14 8.37 3.06 8.63
N ASP A 15 8.79 2.44 9.73
CA ASP A 15 10.17 1.99 9.90
C ASP A 15 10.56 0.89 8.90
N TYR A 16 9.62 -0.02 8.62
CA TYR A 16 9.84 -1.09 7.65
C TYR A 16 9.90 -0.55 6.22
N LEU A 17 9.05 0.43 5.87
CA LEU A 17 9.12 1.12 4.59
C LEU A 17 10.43 1.88 4.42
N GLN A 18 10.92 2.55 5.47
CA GLN A 18 12.20 3.24 5.41
C GLN A 18 13.34 2.26 5.13
N ARG A 19 13.37 1.13 5.86
CA ARG A 19 14.37 0.08 5.65
C ARG A 19 14.28 -0.54 4.25
N ALA A 20 13.05 -0.79 3.76
CA ALA A 20 12.82 -1.33 2.43
C ALA A 20 13.28 -0.35 1.34
N ASN A 21 12.96 0.95 1.46
CA ASN A 21 13.48 1.98 0.55
C ASN A 21 15.01 1.98 0.54
N ASN A 22 15.64 2.03 1.71
CA ASN A 22 17.10 2.03 1.82
C ASN A 22 17.75 0.79 1.19
N TYR A 23 17.08 -0.35 1.23
CA TYR A 23 17.56 -1.57 0.57
C TYR A 23 17.39 -1.47 -0.96
N ILE A 24 16.20 -1.08 -1.41
CA ILE A 24 15.89 -0.96 -2.84
C ILE A 24 16.73 0.12 -3.53
N ASP A 25 17.11 1.19 -2.82
CA ASP A 25 17.96 2.27 -3.33
C ASP A 25 19.44 1.89 -3.49
N ARG A 26 19.84 0.69 -3.06
CA ARG A 26 21.16 0.13 -3.38
C ARG A 26 21.27 -0.38 -4.82
N PHE A 27 20.14 -0.59 -5.50
CA PHE A 27 20.11 -0.98 -6.90
C PHE A 27 20.07 0.27 -7.77
N SER A 28 21.13 0.50 -8.54
CA SER A 28 21.24 1.64 -9.44
C SER A 28 20.18 1.62 -10.55
N GLU A 29 19.95 2.76 -11.20
CA GLU A 29 19.01 2.84 -12.34
C GLU A 29 19.41 1.88 -13.48
N GLU A 30 20.70 1.75 -13.75
CA GLU A 30 21.22 0.86 -14.79
C GLU A 30 21.00 -0.63 -14.45
N GLU A 31 21.13 -1.01 -13.18
CA GLU A 31 20.78 -2.37 -12.74
C GLU A 31 19.27 -2.63 -12.88
N ARG A 32 18.44 -1.68 -12.46
CA ARG A 32 16.97 -1.78 -12.59
C ARG A 32 16.54 -1.88 -14.07
N LYS A 33 17.20 -1.15 -14.97
CA LYS A 33 17.01 -1.26 -16.43
C LYS A 33 17.39 -2.66 -16.96
N LYS A 34 18.53 -3.21 -16.53
CA LYS A 34 18.96 -4.58 -16.89
C LYS A 34 17.98 -5.64 -16.39
N LEU A 35 17.39 -5.43 -15.22
CA LEU A 35 16.32 -6.26 -14.66
C LEU A 35 14.96 -6.04 -15.34
N LYS A 36 14.87 -5.14 -16.33
CA LYS A 36 13.65 -4.81 -17.09
C LYS A 36 12.51 -4.35 -16.19
N TRP A 37 12.82 -3.57 -15.16
CA TRP A 37 11.81 -2.97 -14.29
C TRP A 37 10.84 -2.13 -15.12
N LYS A 38 9.56 -2.38 -14.91
CA LYS A 38 8.45 -1.63 -15.49
C LYS A 38 8.09 -0.45 -14.60
N PRO A 39 7.26 0.48 -15.08
CA PRO A 39 6.63 1.47 -14.21
C PRO A 39 6.02 0.78 -12.98
N PHE A 40 6.21 1.40 -11.81
CA PHE A 40 5.76 0.93 -10.51
C PHE A 40 6.46 -0.31 -9.92
N ASP A 41 7.45 -0.91 -10.60
CA ASP A 41 8.14 -2.10 -10.06
C ASP A 41 9.02 -1.76 -8.85
N ARG A 42 9.50 -0.51 -8.72
CA ARG A 42 10.20 -0.05 -7.51
C ARG A 42 9.27 -0.10 -6.29
N GLU A 43 8.08 0.44 -6.44
CA GLU A 43 7.04 0.48 -5.41
C GLU A 43 6.61 -0.93 -5.02
N LYS A 44 6.43 -1.82 -6.02
CA LYS A 44 6.17 -3.24 -5.76
C LYS A 44 7.31 -3.91 -5.00
N ALA A 45 8.56 -3.63 -5.36
CA ALA A 45 9.72 -4.21 -4.69
C ALA A 45 9.81 -3.75 -3.22
N ILE A 46 9.47 -2.49 -2.94
CA ILE A 46 9.38 -1.96 -1.57
C ILE A 46 8.30 -2.70 -0.79
N ILE A 47 7.07 -2.77 -1.32
CA ILE A 47 5.95 -3.46 -0.68
C ILE A 47 6.29 -4.94 -0.44
N ALA A 48 6.84 -5.62 -1.44
CA ALA A 48 7.25 -7.03 -1.35
C ALA A 48 8.32 -7.25 -0.28
N THR A 49 9.27 -6.31 -0.15
CA THR A 49 10.31 -6.36 0.89
C THR A 49 9.68 -6.26 2.27
N VAL A 50 8.79 -5.29 2.50
CA VAL A 50 8.08 -5.14 3.77
C VAL A 50 7.24 -6.38 4.09
N VAL A 51 6.46 -6.86 3.12
CA VAL A 51 5.64 -8.06 3.30
C VAL A 51 6.49 -9.27 3.66
N SER A 52 7.63 -9.47 2.98
CA SER A 52 8.51 -10.62 3.22
C SER A 52 9.11 -10.61 4.63
N VAL A 53 9.28 -9.42 5.23
CA VAL A 53 9.71 -9.26 6.63
C VAL A 53 8.57 -9.51 7.59
N LEU A 54 7.38 -8.96 7.32
CA LEU A 54 6.22 -9.11 8.21
C LEU A 54 5.66 -10.54 8.23
N LYS A 55 5.64 -11.21 7.08
CA LYS A 55 5.14 -12.59 6.92
C LYS A 55 5.98 -13.37 5.91
N PRO A 56 7.14 -13.90 6.33
CA PRO A 56 7.99 -14.73 5.49
C PRO A 56 7.22 -15.93 4.90
N GLY A 57 7.39 -16.21 3.62
CA GLY A 57 6.77 -17.36 2.94
C GLY A 57 5.31 -17.19 2.53
N LYS A 58 4.69 -16.03 2.78
CA LYS A 58 3.32 -15.73 2.35
C LYS A 58 3.29 -14.77 1.15
N THR A 59 2.32 -14.94 0.26
CA THR A 59 2.17 -14.10 -0.93
C THR A 59 1.80 -12.66 -0.58
N ASN A 60 2.21 -11.70 -1.42
CA ASN A 60 1.95 -10.27 -1.21
C ASN A 60 0.47 -9.95 -0.99
N GLN A 61 -0.41 -10.51 -1.82
CA GLN A 61 -1.86 -10.27 -1.72
C GLN A 61 -2.44 -10.76 -0.38
N ALA A 62 -2.09 -11.98 0.03
CA ALA A 62 -2.60 -12.54 1.28
C ALA A 62 -2.02 -11.82 2.51
N SER A 63 -0.77 -11.37 2.44
CA SER A 63 -0.16 -10.56 3.50
C SER A 63 -0.73 -9.15 3.59
N ILE A 64 -1.12 -8.52 2.48
CA ILE A 64 -1.79 -7.21 2.51
C ILE A 64 -3.17 -7.34 3.17
N SER A 65 -3.92 -8.41 2.86
CA SER A 65 -5.25 -8.66 3.45
C SER A 65 -5.22 -8.99 4.93
N ASP A 66 -4.16 -9.66 5.42
CA ASP A 66 -4.10 -10.08 6.83
C ASP A 66 -3.56 -9.02 7.79
N ASN A 67 -3.02 -7.92 7.26
CA ASN A 67 -2.24 -6.95 8.02
C ASN A 67 -2.93 -5.59 8.00
N GLN A 68 -2.43 -4.67 8.83
CA GLN A 68 -3.00 -3.33 9.04
C GLN A 68 -2.60 -2.35 7.92
N TRP A 69 -2.40 -2.82 6.69
CA TRP A 69 -2.16 -1.93 5.54
C TRP A 69 -3.40 -1.09 5.21
N ILE A 70 -4.58 -1.64 5.45
CA ILE A 70 -5.85 -0.92 5.37
C ILE A 70 -6.54 -1.13 6.71
N SER A 71 -6.40 -0.14 7.59
CA SER A 71 -6.96 -0.07 8.94
C SER A 71 -7.76 1.22 9.12
N SER A 72 -8.52 1.34 10.22
CA SER A 72 -9.21 2.58 10.59
C SER A 72 -8.25 3.78 10.64
N GLU A 73 -7.05 3.59 11.19
CA GLU A 73 -6.02 4.64 11.26
C GLU A 73 -5.58 5.11 9.86
N THR A 74 -5.33 4.17 8.94
CA THR A 74 -4.97 4.53 7.56
C THR A 74 -6.14 5.14 6.79
N ALA A 75 -7.37 4.69 7.07
CA ALA A 75 -8.59 5.23 6.46
C ALA A 75 -8.86 6.66 6.93
N GLU A 76 -8.52 7.01 8.17
CA GLU A 76 -8.64 8.38 8.69
C GLU A 76 -7.49 9.29 8.22
N SER A 77 -6.31 8.73 7.98
CA SER A 77 -5.09 9.49 7.71
C SER A 77 -4.76 9.66 6.21
N VAL A 78 -5.31 8.81 5.33
CA VAL A 78 -4.97 8.81 3.90
C VAL A 78 -6.16 9.26 3.06
N GLU A 79 -6.12 10.51 2.59
CA GLU A 79 -7.20 11.14 1.81
C GLU A 79 -7.60 10.35 0.55
N ASP A 80 -6.63 9.79 -0.18
CA ASP A 80 -6.91 8.97 -1.36
C ASP A 80 -7.65 7.67 -1.00
N LEU A 81 -7.39 7.12 0.18
CA LEU A 81 -8.10 5.95 0.68
C LEU A 81 -9.53 6.32 1.05
N GLN A 82 -9.75 7.49 1.67
CA GLN A 82 -11.09 8.00 1.97
C GLN A 82 -11.92 8.19 0.71
N LYS A 83 -11.35 8.82 -0.32
CA LYS A 83 -12.02 9.00 -1.62
C LYS A 83 -12.38 7.66 -2.25
N LEU A 84 -11.48 6.69 -2.19
CA LEU A 84 -11.74 5.33 -2.70
C LEU A 84 -12.86 4.64 -1.91
N VAL A 85 -12.84 4.72 -0.58
CA VAL A 85 -13.87 4.13 0.29
C VAL A 85 -15.23 4.77 0.00
N SER A 86 -15.31 6.11 -0.02
CA SER A 86 -16.55 6.83 -0.36
C SER A 86 -17.07 6.46 -1.74
N PHE A 87 -16.19 6.34 -2.74
CA PHE A 87 -16.59 5.89 -4.08
C PHE A 87 -17.17 4.47 -4.07
N LEU A 88 -16.55 3.55 -3.33
CA LEU A 88 -17.04 2.18 -3.20
C LEU A 88 -18.36 2.11 -2.44
N GLU A 89 -18.55 2.93 -1.40
CA GLU A 89 -19.80 3.04 -0.67
C GLU A 89 -20.94 3.58 -1.54
N ASP A 90 -20.67 4.62 -2.34
CA ASP A 90 -21.61 5.17 -3.32
C ASP A 90 -21.96 4.11 -4.38
N LEU A 91 -20.97 3.41 -4.93
CA LEU A 91 -21.14 2.39 -5.95
C LEU A 91 -21.98 1.19 -5.46
N LEU A 92 -21.82 0.83 -4.20
CA LEU A 92 -22.51 -0.31 -3.58
C LEU A 92 -23.84 0.08 -2.93
N GLY A 93 -24.22 1.36 -2.92
CA GLY A 93 -25.43 1.85 -2.25
C GLY A 93 -25.38 1.70 -0.74
N LEU A 94 -24.19 1.74 -0.15
CA LEU A 94 -23.96 1.60 1.30
C LEU A 94 -23.95 2.93 2.04
N LYS A 95 -23.86 4.05 1.31
CA LYS A 95 -24.02 5.37 1.89
C LYS A 95 -25.44 5.49 2.41
N LYS A 96 -25.58 5.62 3.73
CA LYS A 96 -26.87 5.95 4.32
C LYS A 96 -27.25 7.30 3.74
N ASP A 97 -28.41 7.36 3.07
CA ASP A 97 -29.08 8.63 2.85
C ASP A 97 -29.18 9.29 4.22
N ASP A 98 -28.57 10.46 4.38
CA ASP A 98 -28.78 11.29 5.56
C ASP A 98 -30.29 11.52 5.62
N ALA A 99 -30.94 10.80 6.54
CA ALA A 99 -32.37 10.89 6.73
C ALA A 99 -32.73 12.36 6.95
N SER A 100 -33.57 12.84 6.05
CA SER A 100 -34.16 14.17 6.01
C SER A 100 -34.46 14.68 7.42
N SER A 101 -33.94 15.86 7.74
CA SER A 101 -34.56 16.75 8.74
C SER A 101 -35.69 17.55 8.09
#